data_AF-A0A1C5AVS2-F1
#
_entry.id   AF-A0A1C5AVS2-F1
#
_cell.length_a   1.000
_cell.length_b   1.000
_cell.length_c   1.000
_cell.angle_alpha   90.00
_cell.angle_beta   90.00
_cell.angle_gamma   90.00
#
_symmetry.space_group_name_H-M   'P 1'
#
loop_
_entity.id
_entity.type
_entity.pdbx_description
1 polymer ?
#
loop_
_entity_poly.entity_id
_entity_poly.type
_entity_poly.pdbx_seq_one_letter_code
_entity_poly.pdbx_strand_id
1 'polypeptide(L)'
;MEDPEPSRARPLAVAATTTIARHAEVHRLAVAGREPEIARSIGTRVCQVWLGISRFAAVEAMATATLTLGPDVDAFYDRGWARAATGRPWLALEDYQQALALHQQAGNRAGEAATLTNIGHTYHGLGDRQKALDHYREALPLLREVGNRAGEAATLTNIG
;
A
#
# COMPACT_ATOMS: atom_id res chain seq x y z
N MET A 1 22.52 -43.33 -22.35
CA MET A 1 22.38 -42.91 -20.93
C MET A 1 22.62 -41.41 -20.94
N GLU A 2 21.58 -40.67 -21.35
CA GLU A 2 21.61 -39.21 -21.39
C GLU A 2 21.19 -38.70 -20.02
N ASP A 3 22.07 -37.91 -19.38
CA ASP A 3 21.75 -37.18 -18.17
C ASP A 3 20.69 -36.09 -18.48
N PRO A 4 19.69 -35.87 -17.60
CA PRO A 4 18.68 -34.86 -17.82
C PRO A 4 19.22 -33.45 -17.52
N GLU A 5 19.03 -32.53 -18.48
CA GLU A 5 19.37 -31.10 -18.36
C GLU A 5 18.75 -30.42 -17.11
N PRO A 6 19.49 -29.54 -16.40
CA PRO A 6 18.95 -28.80 -15.28
C PRO A 6 18.08 -27.60 -15.73
N SER A 7 16.76 -27.75 -15.53
CA SER A 7 15.75 -26.72 -15.22
C SER A 7 16.04 -25.26 -15.63
N ARG A 8 15.44 -24.83 -16.76
CA ARG A 8 15.40 -23.46 -17.30
C ARG A 8 14.51 -22.46 -16.52
N ALA A 9 14.14 -22.73 -15.28
CA ALA A 9 13.20 -21.90 -14.52
C ALA A 9 13.83 -20.67 -13.80
N ARG A 10 15.17 -20.57 -13.72
CA ARG A 10 15.88 -19.54 -12.94
C ARG A 10 16.13 -18.13 -13.56
N PRO A 11 16.05 -17.85 -14.87
CA PRO A 11 16.46 -16.53 -15.40
C PRO A 11 15.50 -15.38 -15.07
N LEU A 12 14.19 -15.63 -15.07
CA LEU A 12 13.17 -14.58 -14.98
C LEU A 12 13.03 -13.99 -13.57
N ALA A 13 13.13 -14.83 -12.54
CA ALA A 13 13.03 -14.41 -11.14
C ALA A 13 14.24 -13.55 -10.70
N VAL A 14 15.44 -13.88 -11.19
CA VAL A 14 16.66 -13.10 -10.93
C VAL A 14 16.58 -11.74 -11.62
N ALA A 15 16.19 -11.70 -12.90
CA ALA A 15 16.05 -10.45 -13.65
C ALA A 15 15.04 -9.48 -13.01
N ALA A 16 13.87 -9.98 -12.58
CA ALA A 16 12.85 -9.16 -11.90
C ALA A 16 13.35 -8.61 -10.55
N THR A 17 14.09 -9.42 -9.79
CA THR A 17 14.68 -9.01 -8.50
C THR A 17 15.74 -7.93 -8.68
N THR A 18 16.59 -8.05 -9.71
CA THR A 18 17.60 -7.04 -10.05
C THR A 18 16.97 -5.71 -10.47
N THR A 19 15.85 -5.74 -11.21
CA THR A 19 15.13 -4.53 -11.62
C THR A 19 14.56 -3.76 -10.44
N ILE A 20 13.97 -4.44 -9.45
CA ILE A 20 13.42 -3.77 -8.26
C ILE A 20 14.52 -3.17 -7.39
N ALA A 21 15.63 -3.89 -7.20
CA ALA A 21 16.78 -3.36 -6.47
C ALA A 21 17.35 -2.10 -7.12
N ARG A 22 17.43 -2.07 -8.46
CA ARG A 22 17.82 -0.87 -9.20
C ARG A 22 16.86 0.28 -8.99
N HIS A 23 15.55 0.04 -9.08
CA HIS A 23 14.54 1.08 -8.82
C HIS A 23 14.61 1.60 -7.38
N ALA A 24 14.81 0.74 -6.39
CA ALA A 24 15.00 1.17 -5.00
C ALA A 24 16.22 2.08 -4.83
N GLU A 25 17.31 1.82 -5.56
CA GLU A 25 18.47 2.70 -5.58
C GLU A 25 18.18 4.05 -6.27
N VAL A 26 17.44 4.05 -7.38
CA VAL A 26 17.01 5.31 -8.01
C VAL A 26 16.13 6.13 -7.06
N HIS A 27 15.20 5.48 -6.35
CA HIS A 27 14.39 6.13 -5.32
C HIS A 27 15.27 6.79 -4.24
N ARG A 28 16.25 6.05 -3.70
CA ARG A 28 17.17 6.55 -2.69
C ARG A 28 17.94 7.78 -3.18
N LEU A 29 18.43 7.75 -4.42
CA LEU A 29 19.14 8.88 -5.05
C LEU A 29 18.21 10.08 -5.27
N ALA A 30 16.96 9.84 -5.70
CA ALA A 30 15.97 10.91 -5.87
C ALA A 30 15.63 11.59 -4.54
N VAL A 31 15.49 10.83 -3.45
CA VAL A 31 15.29 11.39 -2.11
C VAL A 31 16.48 12.23 -1.67
N ALA A 32 17.71 11.74 -1.87
CA ALA A 32 18.93 12.49 -1.56
C ALA A 32 19.06 13.78 -2.39
N GLY A 33 18.63 13.73 -3.65
CA GLY A 33 18.61 14.87 -4.57
C GLY A 33 17.44 15.85 -4.38
N ARG A 34 16.51 15.58 -3.45
CA ARG A 34 15.27 16.35 -3.26
C ARG A 34 14.40 16.42 -4.53
N GLU A 35 14.27 15.30 -5.22
CA GLU A 35 13.47 15.14 -6.45
C GLU A 35 12.13 14.43 -6.14
N PRO A 36 11.09 15.14 -5.65
CA PRO A 36 9.86 14.54 -5.14
C PRO A 36 9.07 13.77 -6.21
N GLU A 37 9.03 14.25 -7.45
CA GLU A 37 8.27 13.60 -8.52
C GLU A 37 8.81 12.22 -8.85
N ILE A 38 10.15 12.12 -8.97
CA ILE A 38 10.84 10.86 -9.25
C ILE A 38 10.71 9.92 -8.05
N ALA A 39 10.94 10.42 -6.84
CA ALA A 39 10.84 9.63 -5.62
C ALA A 39 9.43 9.05 -5.42
N ARG A 40 8.37 9.83 -5.64
CA ARG A 40 6.98 9.34 -5.52
C ARG A 40 6.67 8.28 -6.57
N SER A 41 6.93 8.58 -7.85
CA SER A 41 6.65 7.67 -8.97
C SER A 41 7.34 6.31 -8.82
N ILE A 42 8.63 6.31 -8.46
CA ILE A 42 9.39 5.07 -8.27
C ILE A 42 9.00 4.39 -6.95
N GLY A 43 8.76 5.18 -5.89
CA GLY A 43 8.36 4.71 -4.58
C GLY A 43 7.09 3.87 -4.64
N THR A 44 6.02 4.39 -5.25
CA THR A 44 4.75 3.68 -5.42
C THR A 44 4.95 2.32 -6.10
N ARG A 45 5.72 2.27 -7.19
CA ARG A 45 5.96 1.03 -7.96
C ARG A 45 6.75 0.00 -7.16
N VAL A 46 7.77 0.43 -6.42
CA VAL A 46 8.59 -0.49 -5.60
C VAL A 46 7.80 -0.97 -4.39
N CYS A 47 7.08 -0.08 -3.70
CA CYS A 47 6.24 -0.42 -2.56
C CYS A 47 5.13 -1.41 -2.93
N GLN A 48 4.44 -1.23 -4.08
CA GLN A 48 3.44 -2.19 -4.57
C GLN A 48 4.00 -3.60 -4.70
N VAL A 49 5.21 -3.75 -5.28
CA VAL A 49 5.82 -5.07 -5.39
C VAL A 49 6.23 -5.62 -4.03
N TRP A 50 6.85 -4.79 -3.18
CA TRP A 50 7.29 -5.21 -1.85
C TRP A 50 6.16 -5.58 -0.91
N LEU A 51 5.01 -4.91 -0.97
CA LEU A 51 3.80 -5.29 -0.26
C LEU A 51 3.32 -6.69 -0.70
N GLY A 52 3.33 -6.97 -2.01
CA GLY A 52 2.96 -8.27 -2.56
C GLY A 52 3.87 -9.43 -2.13
N ILE A 53 5.11 -9.14 -1.71
CA ILE A 53 6.06 -10.12 -1.17
C ILE A 53 6.37 -9.90 0.32
N SER A 54 5.48 -9.20 1.03
CA SER A 54 5.53 -9.00 2.49
C SER A 54 6.82 -8.37 3.03
N ARG A 55 7.52 -7.54 2.24
CA ARG A 55 8.72 -6.80 2.67
C ARG A 55 8.35 -5.51 3.41
N PHE A 56 7.53 -5.62 4.46
CA PHE A 56 6.91 -4.47 5.15
C PHE A 56 7.92 -3.47 5.72
N ALA A 57 9.05 -3.94 6.28
CA ALA A 57 10.09 -3.04 6.78
C ALA A 57 10.72 -2.18 5.67
N ALA A 58 10.87 -2.73 4.46
CA ALA A 58 11.41 -2.01 3.32
C ALA A 58 10.39 -0.99 2.78
N VAL A 59 9.10 -1.36 2.73
CA VAL A 59 8.00 -0.46 2.38
C VAL A 59 7.95 0.72 3.34
N GLU A 60 7.97 0.46 4.65
CA GLU A 60 7.91 1.54 5.65
C GLU A 60 9.11 2.49 5.53
N ALA A 61 10.32 1.97 5.34
CA ALA A 61 11.52 2.79 5.17
C ALA A 61 11.44 3.67 3.92
N MET A 62 11.02 3.09 2.79
CA MET A 62 10.89 3.79 1.51
C MET A 62 9.80 4.87 1.57
N ALA A 63 8.61 4.52 2.05
CA ALA A 63 7.52 5.46 2.21
C ALA A 63 7.88 6.60 3.17
N THR A 64 8.55 6.29 4.29
CA THR A 64 9.06 7.31 5.22
C THR A 64 10.05 8.24 4.54
N ALA A 65 10.95 7.72 3.72
CA ALA A 65 11.89 8.52 2.94
C ALA A 65 11.16 9.43 1.93
N THR A 66 10.15 8.93 1.21
CA THR A 66 9.31 9.75 0.31
C THR A 66 8.64 10.90 1.06
N LEU A 67 8.09 10.63 2.25
CA LEU A 67 7.41 11.64 3.07
C LEU A 67 8.33 12.75 3.59
N THR A 68 9.65 12.55 3.59
CA THR A 68 10.62 13.65 3.89
C THR A 68 10.65 14.74 2.83
N LEU A 69 10.10 14.46 1.64
CA LEU A 69 9.97 15.41 0.53
C LEU A 69 8.60 16.11 0.52
N GLY A 70 7.74 15.81 1.49
CA GLY A 70 6.40 16.38 1.66
C GLY A 70 5.29 15.33 1.66
N PRO A 71 4.05 15.72 1.96
CA PRO A 71 2.89 14.83 1.98
C PRO A 71 2.72 14.11 0.64
N ASP A 72 2.44 12.81 0.70
CA ASP A 72 2.21 11.96 -0.45
C ASP A 72 1.21 10.86 -0.09
N VAL A 73 0.17 10.72 -0.91
CA VAL A 73 -0.96 9.84 -0.60
C VAL A 73 -0.57 8.37 -0.63
N ASP A 74 0.20 7.96 -1.65
CA ASP A 74 0.65 6.57 -1.81
C ASP A 74 1.61 6.19 -0.69
N ALA A 75 2.55 7.09 -0.34
CA ALA A 75 3.49 6.84 0.74
C ALA A 75 2.79 6.71 2.11
N PHE A 76 1.80 7.56 2.41
CA PHE A 76 1.00 7.37 3.63
C PHE A 76 0.25 6.03 3.60
N TYR A 77 -0.44 5.73 2.51
CA TYR A 77 -1.21 4.49 2.37
C TYR A 77 -0.32 3.23 2.51
N ASP A 78 0.80 3.17 1.80
CA ASP A 78 1.74 2.04 1.81
C ASP A 78 2.39 1.86 3.18
N ARG A 79 2.75 2.96 3.84
CA ARG A 79 3.30 2.92 5.21
C ARG A 79 2.26 2.47 6.23
N GLY A 80 1.02 2.94 6.08
CA GLY A 80 -0.10 2.50 6.89
C GLY A 80 -0.33 0.99 6.78
N TRP A 81 -0.29 0.45 5.56
CA TRP A 81 -0.38 -0.98 5.32
C TRP A 81 0.76 -1.75 5.98
N ALA A 82 2.00 -1.34 5.74
CA ALA A 82 3.17 -1.98 6.36
C ALA A 82 3.08 -1.97 7.91
N ARG A 83 2.59 -0.89 8.51
CA ARG A 83 2.42 -0.77 9.97
C ARG A 83 1.29 -1.63 10.50
N ALA A 84 0.15 -1.69 9.81
CA ALA A 84 -0.95 -2.57 10.17
C ALA A 84 -0.50 -4.05 10.15
N ALA A 85 0.22 -4.45 9.10
CA ALA A 85 0.72 -5.81 8.93
C ALA A 85 1.80 -6.21 9.95
N THR A 86 2.50 -5.23 10.53
CA THR A 86 3.58 -5.44 11.52
C THR A 86 3.15 -5.19 12.96
N GLY A 87 1.83 -5.12 13.22
CA GLY A 87 1.29 -5.02 14.58
C GLY A 87 1.38 -3.61 15.19
N ARG A 88 1.45 -2.56 14.36
CA ARG A 88 1.42 -1.15 14.77
C ARG A 88 0.13 -0.46 14.28
N PRO A 89 -1.04 -0.91 14.74
CA PRO A 89 -2.34 -0.46 14.20
C PRO A 89 -2.60 1.03 14.42
N TRP A 90 -2.16 1.61 15.55
CA TRP A 90 -2.38 3.03 15.83
C TRP A 90 -1.61 3.95 14.86
N LEU A 91 -0.35 3.64 14.59
CA LEU A 91 0.43 4.36 13.58
C LEU A 91 -0.11 4.14 12.17
N ALA A 92 -0.68 2.97 11.89
CA ALA A 92 -1.34 2.70 10.61
C ALA A 92 -2.60 3.57 10.43
N LEU A 93 -3.41 3.71 11.48
CA LEU A 93 -4.59 4.57 11.48
C LEU A 93 -4.21 6.03 11.22
N GLU A 94 -3.15 6.54 11.84
CA GLU A 94 -2.64 7.89 11.58
C GLU A 94 -2.28 8.08 10.10
N ASP A 95 -1.52 7.14 9.53
CA ASP A 95 -1.14 7.18 8.12
C ASP A 95 -2.36 7.12 7.19
N TYR A 96 -3.30 6.20 7.45
CA TYR A 96 -4.51 6.10 6.65
C TYR A 96 -5.40 7.34 6.75
N GLN A 97 -5.45 8.02 7.91
CA GLN A 97 -6.19 9.27 8.03
C GLN A 97 -5.55 10.39 7.20
N GLN A 98 -4.22 10.47 7.14
CA GLN A 98 -3.53 11.40 6.24
C GLN A 98 -3.81 11.07 4.76
N ALA A 99 -3.74 9.80 4.38
CA ALA A 99 -4.06 9.37 3.02
C ALA A 99 -5.52 9.66 2.64
N LEU A 100 -6.46 9.41 3.56
CA LEU A 100 -7.89 9.67 3.38
C LEU A 100 -8.16 11.14 3.10
N ALA A 101 -7.58 12.04 3.89
CA ALA A 101 -7.72 13.48 3.70
C ALA A 101 -7.20 13.93 2.32
N LEU A 102 -6.07 13.39 1.87
CA LEU A 102 -5.51 13.69 0.55
C LEU A 102 -6.39 13.14 -0.59
N HIS A 103 -6.94 11.93 -0.45
CA HIS A 103 -7.88 11.38 -1.42
C HIS A 103 -9.16 12.21 -1.54
N GLN A 104 -9.70 12.66 -0.40
CA GLN A 104 -10.87 13.53 -0.36
C GLN A 104 -10.61 14.88 -1.02
N GLN A 105 -9.47 15.52 -0.71
CA GLN A 105 -9.06 16.77 -1.35
C GLN A 105 -8.88 16.64 -2.87
N ALA A 106 -8.36 15.49 -3.32
CA ALA A 106 -8.17 15.19 -4.74
C ALA A 106 -9.45 14.70 -5.44
N GLY A 107 -10.54 14.45 -4.71
CA GLY A 107 -11.76 13.84 -5.25
C GLY A 107 -11.56 12.38 -5.73
N ASN A 108 -10.51 11.69 -5.26
CA ASN A 108 -10.23 10.31 -5.63
C ASN A 108 -11.10 9.34 -4.81
N ARG A 109 -12.32 9.11 -5.30
CA ARG A 109 -13.33 8.23 -4.67
C ARG A 109 -12.86 6.79 -4.49
N ALA A 110 -12.08 6.26 -5.43
CA ALA A 110 -11.58 4.89 -5.35
C ALA A 110 -10.55 4.74 -4.22
N GLY A 111 -9.62 5.70 -4.12
CA GLY A 111 -8.63 5.74 -3.03
C GLY A 111 -9.26 6.02 -1.66
N GLU A 112 -10.26 6.91 -1.61
CA GLU A 112 -11.06 7.18 -0.41
C GLU A 112 -11.69 5.88 0.12
N ALA A 113 -12.36 5.14 -0.76
CA ALA A 113 -13.02 3.89 -0.40
C ALA A 113 -12.07 2.78 0.05
N ALA A 114 -10.93 2.63 -0.63
CA ALA A 114 -9.90 1.66 -0.26
C ALA A 114 -9.30 1.99 1.12
N THR A 115 -9.03 3.28 1.38
CA THR A 115 -8.48 3.76 2.65
C THR A 115 -9.46 3.55 3.80
N LEU A 116 -10.75 3.89 3.62
CA LEU A 116 -11.80 3.62 4.61
C LEU A 116 -11.92 2.13 4.93
N THR A 117 -11.84 1.28 3.90
CA THR A 117 -11.86 -0.18 4.10
C THR A 117 -10.67 -0.66 4.94
N ASN A 118 -9.46 -0.13 4.70
CA ASN A 118 -8.29 -0.49 5.49
C ASN A 118 -8.34 0.04 6.92
N ILE A 119 -8.90 1.23 7.15
CA ILE A 119 -9.15 1.75 8.50
C ILE A 119 -10.13 0.83 9.23
N GLY A 120 -11.22 0.45 8.58
CA GLY A 120 -12.19 -0.50 9.13
C GLY A 120 -11.55 -1.84 9.49
N HIS A 121 -10.69 -2.37 8.61
CA HIS A 121 -9.94 -3.60 8.87
C HIS A 121 -8.97 -3.46 10.05
N THR A 122 -8.34 -2.31 10.20
CA THR A 122 -7.45 -2.04 11.33
C THR A 122 -8.20 -1.97 12.65
N TYR A 123 -9.37 -1.31 12.71
CA TYR A 123 -10.23 -1.32 13.89
C TYR A 123 -10.79 -2.72 14.21
N HIS A 124 -11.13 -3.49 13.18
CA HIS A 124 -11.54 -4.88 13.37
C HIS A 124 -10.44 -5.72 14.04
N GLY A 125 -9.19 -5.60 13.56
CA GLY A 125 -8.04 -6.27 14.18
C GLY A 125 -7.74 -5.80 15.61
N LEU A 126 -8.12 -4.57 15.96
CA LEU A 126 -8.06 -4.03 17.32
C LEU A 126 -9.21 -4.49 18.23
N GLY A 127 -10.22 -5.19 17.68
CA GLY A 127 -11.42 -5.63 18.41
C GLY A 127 -12.53 -4.58 18.51
N ASP A 128 -12.34 -3.37 17.95
CA ASP A 128 -13.36 -2.33 17.92
C ASP A 128 -14.29 -2.54 16.71
N ARG A 129 -15.19 -3.54 16.84
CA ARG A 129 -16.11 -3.91 15.76
C ARG A 129 -17.04 -2.77 15.38
N GLN A 130 -17.41 -1.89 16.32
CA GLN A 130 -18.32 -0.79 16.02
C GLN A 130 -17.66 0.22 15.08
N LYS A 131 -16.44 0.69 15.41
CA LYS A 131 -15.72 1.61 14.52
C LYS A 131 -15.40 0.98 13.16
N ALA A 132 -15.05 -0.31 13.15
CA ALA A 132 -14.84 -1.05 11.91
C ALA A 132 -16.06 -1.00 10.99
N LEU A 133 -17.24 -1.32 11.53
CA LEU A 133 -18.51 -1.29 10.80
C LEU A 133 -18.86 0.10 10.29
N ASP A 134 -18.62 1.14 11.07
CA ASP A 134 -18.89 2.51 10.66
C ASP A 134 -18.07 2.87 9.41
N HIS A 135 -16.77 2.54 9.39
CA HIS A 135 -15.90 2.84 8.25
C HIS A 135 -16.19 1.97 7.02
N TYR A 136 -16.55 0.70 7.22
CA TYR A 136 -17.01 -0.15 6.11
C TYR A 136 -18.31 0.38 5.47
N ARG A 137 -19.23 0.89 6.28
CA ARG A 137 -20.48 1.51 5.78
C ARG A 137 -20.22 2.79 5.00
N GLU A 138 -19.23 3.59 5.42
CA GLU A 138 -18.78 4.77 4.68
C GLU A 138 -18.12 4.38 3.34
N ALA A 139 -17.35 3.30 3.30
CA ALA A 139 -16.68 2.83 2.07
C ALA A 139 -17.65 2.29 1.00
N LEU A 140 -18.72 1.58 1.40
CA LEU A 140 -19.66 0.92 0.48
C LEU A 140 -20.28 1.80 -0.62
N PRO A 141 -20.87 2.98 -0.31
CA PRO A 141 -21.44 3.83 -1.35
C PRO A 141 -20.37 4.30 -2.35
N LEU A 142 -19.15 4.59 -1.88
CA LEU A 142 -18.04 5.00 -2.74
C LEU A 142 -17.59 3.85 -3.65
N LEU A 143 -17.49 2.62 -3.13
CA LEU A 143 -17.17 1.42 -3.91
C LEU A 143 -18.20 1.18 -5.03
N ARG A 144 -19.48 1.42 -4.73
CA ARG A 144 -20.57 1.32 -5.72
C ARG A 144 -20.49 2.42 -6.77
N GLU A 145 -20.23 3.65 -6.35
CA GLU A 145 -20.07 4.81 -7.24
C GLU A 145 -18.96 4.57 -8.28
N VAL A 146 -17.81 4.06 -7.83
CA VAL A 146 -16.67 3.79 -8.73
C VAL A 146 -16.75 2.42 -9.42
N GLY A 147 -17.80 1.64 -9.19
CA GLY A 147 -18.00 0.32 -9.78
C GLY A 147 -17.00 -0.76 -9.32
N ASN A 148 -16.32 -0.57 -8.19
CA ASN A 148 -15.36 -1.53 -7.65
C ASN A 148 -16.07 -2.69 -6.95
N ARG A 149 -16.52 -3.68 -7.73
CA ARG A 149 -17.25 -4.86 -7.25
C ARG A 149 -16.42 -5.77 -6.33
N ALA A 150 -15.12 -5.89 -6.60
CA ALA A 150 -14.22 -6.69 -5.77
C ALA A 150 -14.07 -6.08 -4.38
N GLY A 151 -13.87 -4.75 -4.32
CA GLY A 151 -13.84 -4.01 -3.06
C GLY A 151 -15.18 -4.07 -2.32
N GLU A 152 -16.30 -3.90 -3.04
CA GLU A 152 -17.65 -4.02 -2.45
C GLU A 152 -17.84 -5.39 -1.78
N ALA A 153 -17.51 -6.49 -2.47
CA ALA A 153 -17.63 -7.84 -1.92
C ALA A 153 -16.72 -8.06 -0.69
N ALA A 154 -15.47 -7.58 -0.74
CA ALA A 154 -14.56 -7.67 0.38
C ALA A 154 -15.08 -6.90 1.61
N THR A 155 -15.57 -5.68 1.41
CA THR A 155 -16.13 -4.85 2.50
C THR A 155 -17.40 -5.47 3.08
N LEU A 156 -18.29 -6.03 2.27
CA LEU A 156 -19.46 -6.77 2.76
C LEU A 156 -19.08 -8.02 3.55
N THR A 157 -18.04 -8.73 3.13
CA THR A 157 -17.51 -9.90 3.85
C THR A 157 -17.00 -9.52 5.24
N ASN A 158 -16.38 -8.34 5.38
CA ASN A 158 -15.90 -7.85 6.66
C ASN A 158 -17.01 -7.31 7.60
N ILE A 159 -18.20 -7.00 7.05
CA ILE A 159 -19.37 -6.58 7.83
C ILE A 159 -20.12 -7.79 8.41
N GLY A 160 -20.27 -8.84 7.61
CA GLY A 160 -20.94 -10.10 7.95
C GLY A 160 -20.23 -10.92 9.02
#